data_AF-A0A538N873-F1
#
_entry.id   AF-A0A538N873-F1
#
_cell.length_a   1.000
_cell.length_b   1.000
_cell.length_c   1.000
_cell.angle_alpha   90.00
_cell.angle_beta   90.00
_cell.angle_gamma   90.00
#
_symmetry.space_group_name_H-M   'P 1'
#
loop_
_entity.id
_entity.type
_entity.pdbx_description
1 polymer ?
#
loop_
_entity_poly.entity_id
_entity_poly.type
_entity_poly.pdbx_seq_one_letter_code
_entity_poly.pdbx_strand_id
1 'polypeptide(L)'
;MRFTDARVARGLRPLTVTALCSIVAVLAVLVTQTLHPQGATSGSSIYSYGQGNAAAATDGGSTDAGPSDAGPSDAATQPDDPSAAPVAAPAVPPADPLAPPAAPPVLVPVLPPAPAPVPVPGRPTPSPSPSPSPSPAPPPPSPNPVTYEAESSGNTMPGARVMSCSGCSGGRKVGDIGKGAGSLRFNGVKAAAGGSVMIVIGYVNGGSGVRTAQLSVNGGAATTLSFSRTADWSTTGWLAVRVTLKAGTNSLAFTNPNGWAPDFDRITVLS
;
A
#
# COMPACT_ATOMS: atom_id res chain seq x y z
N MET A 1 68.73 31.27 16.29
CA MET A 1 67.50 31.14 15.48
C MET A 1 67.28 29.67 15.16
N ARG A 2 66.24 29.05 15.73
CA ARG A 2 65.80 27.68 15.39
C ARG A 2 64.37 27.78 14.86
N PHE A 3 64.18 27.41 13.60
CA PHE A 3 62.85 27.21 13.01
C PHE A 3 62.29 25.88 13.52
N THR A 4 61.08 25.89 14.06
CA THR A 4 60.30 24.67 14.30
C THR A 4 59.07 24.74 13.42
N ASP A 5 59.03 23.82 12.45
CA ASP A 5 58.02 23.67 11.42
C ASP A 5 56.76 23.02 12.02
N ALA A 6 55.60 23.68 11.88
CA ALA A 6 54.32 23.24 12.39
C ALA A 6 53.58 22.43 11.31
N ARG A 7 53.72 21.10 11.33
CA ARG A 7 52.83 20.21 10.56
C ARG A 7 51.46 20.14 11.23
N VAL A 8 50.49 20.86 10.68
CA VAL A 8 49.08 20.71 11.00
C VAL A 8 48.58 19.40 10.39
N ALA A 9 48.58 18.32 11.18
CA ALA A 9 47.85 17.10 10.85
C ALA A 9 46.34 17.39 10.98
N ARG A 10 45.65 17.55 9.85
CA ARG A 10 44.18 17.58 9.81
C ARG A 10 43.66 16.17 10.05
N GLY A 11 43.42 15.84 11.32
CA GLY A 11 42.65 14.65 11.69
C GLY A 11 41.23 14.76 11.14
N LEU A 12 40.82 13.81 10.29
CA LEU A 12 39.43 13.65 9.91
C LEU A 12 38.61 13.37 11.19
N ARG A 13 37.60 14.20 11.44
CA ARG A 13 36.65 14.00 12.54
C ARG A 13 35.88 12.70 12.28
N PRO A 14 35.55 11.92 13.33
CA PRO A 14 34.82 10.66 13.19
C PRO A 14 33.34 10.96 12.89
N LEU A 15 33.03 11.20 11.62
CA LEU A 15 31.68 11.08 11.10
C LEU A 15 31.35 9.58 10.96
N THR A 16 30.93 9.02 12.10
CA THR A 16 29.85 8.03 12.22
C THR A 16 29.89 6.83 11.26
N VAL A 17 30.60 5.78 11.67
CA VAL A 17 30.41 4.39 11.19
C VAL A 17 28.93 3.97 11.26
N THR A 18 28.13 4.57 12.16
CA THR A 18 26.67 4.36 12.29
C THR A 18 25.85 4.90 11.11
N ALA A 19 26.29 5.99 10.47
CA ALA A 19 25.60 6.57 9.30
C ALA A 19 25.85 5.72 8.04
N LEU A 20 27.05 5.15 7.91
CA LEU A 20 27.39 4.20 6.84
C LEU A 20 26.68 2.85 7.00
N CYS A 21 26.50 2.35 8.22
CA CYS A 21 25.71 1.12 8.47
C CYS A 21 24.23 1.29 8.09
N SER A 22 23.66 2.48 8.29
CA SER A 22 22.26 2.78 7.98
C SER A 22 22.01 2.84 6.47
N ILE A 23 22.97 3.33 5.68
CA ILE A 23 22.85 3.39 4.21
C ILE A 23 22.94 1.99 3.57
N VAL A 24 23.78 1.09 4.11
CA VAL A 24 23.90 -0.29 3.62
C VAL A 24 22.62 -1.10 3.92
N ALA A 25 22.00 -0.90 5.08
CA ALA A 25 20.75 -1.58 5.43
C ALA A 25 19.56 -1.16 4.54
N VAL A 26 19.49 0.13 4.17
CA VAL A 26 18.44 0.64 3.27
C VAL A 26 18.61 0.10 1.85
N LEU A 27 19.84 -0.02 1.35
CA LEU A 27 20.11 -0.60 0.03
C LEU A 27 19.81 -2.11 -0.05
N ALA A 28 20.05 -2.88 1.02
CA ALA A 28 19.76 -4.32 1.03
C ALA A 28 18.25 -4.65 0.99
N VAL A 29 17.42 -3.81 1.61
CA VAL A 29 15.94 -3.95 1.59
C VAL A 29 15.36 -3.55 0.23
N LEU A 30 15.98 -2.61 -0.49
CA LEU A 30 15.56 -2.21 -1.83
C LEU A 30 15.91 -3.28 -2.90
N VAL A 31 17.01 -4.02 -2.73
CA VAL A 31 17.43 -5.07 -3.68
C VAL A 31 16.60 -6.36 -3.55
N THR A 32 15.98 -6.63 -2.40
CA THR A 32 15.14 -7.83 -2.19
C THR A 32 13.70 -7.68 -2.66
N GLN A 33 13.21 -6.46 -2.91
CA GLN A 33 11.84 -6.22 -3.40
C GLN A 33 11.70 -6.26 -4.93
N THR A 34 12.80 -6.39 -5.68
CA THR A 34 12.77 -6.40 -7.16
C THR A 34 13.02 -7.77 -7.81
N LEU A 35 13.17 -8.85 -7.04
CA LEU A 35 13.51 -10.18 -7.58
C LEU A 35 12.62 -11.33 -7.09
N HIS A 36 11.31 -11.11 -6.93
CA HIS A 36 10.36 -12.24 -6.88
C HIS A 36 9.69 -12.42 -8.26
N PRO A 37 10.13 -13.39 -9.08
CA PRO A 37 9.39 -13.77 -10.28
C PRO A 37 8.04 -14.38 -9.89
N GLN A 38 6.96 -13.75 -10.38
CA GLN A 38 5.58 -14.24 -10.29
C GLN A 38 5.41 -15.44 -11.23
N GLY A 39 5.38 -16.64 -10.67
CA GLY A 39 4.87 -17.84 -11.35
C GLY A 39 3.49 -18.21 -10.81
N ALA A 40 2.46 -18.02 -11.63
CA ALA A 40 1.17 -18.72 -11.48
C ALA A 40 1.42 -20.25 -11.64
N THR A 41 0.62 -21.19 -11.14
CA THR A 41 -0.79 -21.42 -11.46
C THR A 41 -1.36 -22.58 -10.60
N SER A 42 -2.64 -22.48 -10.27
CA SER A 42 -3.68 -23.53 -10.12
C SER A 42 -3.41 -24.87 -9.40
N GLY A 43 -4.31 -25.25 -8.49
CA GLY A 43 -4.50 -26.67 -8.17
C GLY A 43 -5.36 -26.98 -6.94
N SER A 44 -6.67 -27.09 -7.18
CA SER A 44 -7.64 -27.98 -6.50
C SER A 44 -7.83 -27.97 -4.98
N SER A 45 -9.05 -27.58 -4.63
CA SER A 45 -9.81 -28.02 -3.46
C SER A 45 -9.94 -29.54 -3.43
N ILE A 46 -9.48 -30.18 -2.34
CA ILE A 46 -10.14 -31.39 -1.83
C ILE A 46 -10.11 -31.39 -0.30
N TYR A 47 -11.29 -31.37 0.29
CA TYR A 47 -11.53 -31.82 1.67
C TYR A 47 -11.05 -33.27 1.82
N SER A 48 -10.34 -33.57 2.90
CA SER A 48 -10.31 -34.91 3.47
C SER A 48 -9.92 -34.85 4.94
N TYR A 49 -10.93 -35.01 5.79
CA TYR A 49 -10.77 -35.54 7.15
C TYR A 49 -11.26 -36.98 7.09
N GLY A 50 -10.34 -37.93 7.22
CA GLY A 50 -10.62 -39.35 7.47
C GLY A 50 -9.47 -39.87 8.34
N GLN A 51 -9.65 -40.16 9.62
CA GLN A 51 -10.42 -41.24 10.26
C GLN A 51 -9.49 -42.40 10.65
N GLY A 52 -9.51 -42.71 11.95
CA GLY A 52 -8.93 -43.89 12.56
C GLY A 52 -8.34 -43.58 13.95
N ASN A 53 -8.64 -44.28 15.05
CA ASN A 53 -9.51 -45.44 15.30
C ASN A 53 -9.75 -45.52 16.83
N ALA A 54 -10.97 -45.95 17.22
CA ALA A 54 -11.33 -46.90 18.31
C ALA A 54 -10.68 -46.80 19.72
N ALA A 55 -11.33 -47.07 20.84
CA ALA A 55 -12.70 -47.42 21.23
C ALA A 55 -12.70 -47.50 22.78
N ALA A 56 -13.80 -47.11 23.42
CA ALA A 56 -14.33 -47.76 24.62
C ALA A 56 -15.69 -47.14 24.95
N ALA A 57 -16.74 -47.92 24.72
CA ALA A 57 -18.10 -47.66 25.16
C ALA A 57 -18.38 -48.43 26.46
N THR A 58 -19.11 -47.81 27.37
CA THR A 58 -20.11 -48.32 28.34
C THR A 58 -20.75 -47.06 28.95
N ASP A 59 -22.02 -46.94 29.31
CA ASP A 59 -23.25 -47.74 29.26
C ASP A 59 -24.38 -46.76 29.66
N GLY A 60 -25.62 -47.05 29.26
CA GLY A 60 -26.83 -46.71 30.03
C GLY A 60 -27.61 -45.45 29.66
N GLY A 61 -28.89 -45.65 29.33
CA GLY A 61 -29.93 -44.67 29.68
C GLY A 61 -30.96 -44.30 28.61
N SER A 62 -31.74 -45.27 28.16
CA SER A 62 -33.03 -45.04 27.49
C SER A 62 -34.05 -44.41 28.44
N THR A 63 -34.79 -43.39 27.98
CA THR A 63 -36.25 -43.33 28.21
C THR A 63 -36.93 -42.77 26.97
N ASP A 64 -37.79 -43.63 26.44
CA ASP A 64 -38.76 -43.43 25.37
C ASP A 64 -40.06 -42.85 25.96
N ALA A 65 -40.63 -41.86 25.27
CA ALA A 65 -42.04 -41.49 25.33
C ALA A 65 -42.35 -40.60 24.09
N GLY A 66 -42.80 -41.23 23.01
CA GLY A 66 -43.48 -40.54 21.88
C GLY A 66 -44.92 -40.12 22.22
N PRO A 67 -45.83 -40.04 21.23
CA PRO A 67 -45.77 -39.29 19.98
C PRO A 67 -47.02 -38.39 19.82
N SER A 68 -47.01 -37.43 18.88
CA SER A 68 -48.26 -36.93 18.29
C SER A 68 -48.04 -36.42 16.87
N ASP A 69 -48.64 -37.17 15.94
CA ASP A 69 -48.87 -36.88 14.53
C ASP A 69 -49.47 -35.49 14.25
N ALA A 70 -49.00 -34.87 13.16
CA ALA A 70 -49.85 -34.25 12.13
C ALA A 70 -48.97 -33.80 10.95
N GLY A 71 -48.96 -34.55 9.84
CA GLY A 71 -48.77 -33.97 8.51
C GLY A 71 -50.15 -33.67 7.89
N PRO A 72 -50.26 -33.39 6.57
CA PRO A 72 -49.29 -32.84 5.63
C PRO A 72 -49.87 -31.61 4.88
N SER A 73 -49.04 -30.87 4.13
CA SER A 73 -49.53 -30.11 2.98
C SER A 73 -48.44 -30.02 1.92
N ASP A 74 -48.49 -31.00 1.02
CA ASP A 74 -48.50 -30.83 -0.44
C ASP A 74 -47.98 -29.49 -0.99
N ALA A 75 -46.82 -29.56 -1.65
CA ALA A 75 -46.67 -28.96 -2.96
C ALA A 75 -45.63 -29.78 -3.74
N ALA A 76 -46.17 -30.68 -4.56
CA ALA A 76 -45.45 -31.35 -5.62
C ALA A 76 -44.87 -30.33 -6.61
N THR A 77 -43.64 -30.55 -7.07
CA THR A 77 -43.30 -30.46 -8.51
C THR A 77 -42.07 -31.34 -8.75
N GLN A 78 -42.30 -32.41 -9.50
CA GLN A 78 -41.30 -33.27 -10.16
C GLN A 78 -41.22 -32.81 -11.65
N PRO A 79 -40.44 -33.46 -12.54
CA PRO A 79 -39.03 -33.25 -12.90
C PRO A 79 -38.81 -32.73 -14.35
N ASP A 80 -37.55 -32.50 -14.71
CA ASP A 80 -36.92 -32.53 -16.06
C ASP A 80 -37.55 -31.79 -17.26
N ASP A 81 -36.84 -30.76 -17.78
CA ASP A 81 -36.69 -30.56 -19.24
C ASP A 81 -35.40 -29.73 -19.55
N PRO A 82 -34.49 -30.17 -20.44
CA PRO A 82 -33.23 -29.51 -20.73
C PRO A 82 -33.27 -28.73 -22.05
N SER A 83 -33.16 -27.40 -22.02
CA SER A 83 -32.72 -26.64 -23.21
C SER A 83 -32.40 -25.19 -22.86
N ALA A 84 -31.12 -24.89 -22.68
CA ALA A 84 -30.61 -23.52 -22.84
C ALA A 84 -29.44 -23.59 -23.81
N ALA A 85 -29.74 -23.31 -25.08
CA ALA A 85 -28.77 -23.09 -26.13
C ALA A 85 -27.74 -22.01 -25.72
N PRO A 86 -26.47 -22.12 -26.15
CA PRO A 86 -25.49 -21.08 -25.90
C PRO A 86 -25.88 -19.81 -26.65
N VAL A 87 -26.01 -18.71 -25.93
CA VAL A 87 -26.27 -17.38 -26.49
C VAL A 87 -25.06 -16.98 -27.35
N ALA A 88 -25.31 -16.75 -28.63
CA ALA A 88 -24.32 -16.39 -29.62
C ALA A 88 -23.61 -15.08 -29.26
N ALA A 89 -22.29 -15.05 -29.45
CA ALA A 89 -21.47 -13.84 -29.41
C ALA A 89 -21.95 -12.80 -30.45
N PRO A 90 -21.82 -11.49 -30.18
CA PRO A 90 -22.14 -10.48 -31.17
C PRO A 90 -21.18 -10.56 -32.36
N ALA A 91 -21.76 -10.58 -33.57
CA ALA A 91 -21.04 -10.60 -34.83
C ALA A 91 -20.15 -9.36 -35.00
N VAL A 92 -18.91 -9.58 -35.45
CA VAL A 92 -18.00 -8.53 -35.92
C VAL A 92 -18.57 -7.94 -37.22
N PRO A 93 -18.71 -6.61 -37.36
CA PRO A 93 -19.17 -6.00 -38.61
C PRO A 93 -18.19 -6.28 -39.75
N PRO A 94 -18.66 -6.44 -41.01
CA PRO A 94 -17.79 -6.67 -42.16
C PRO A 94 -16.87 -5.47 -42.41
N ALA A 95 -15.64 -5.77 -42.83
CA ALA A 95 -14.64 -4.79 -43.22
C ALA A 95 -15.12 -3.95 -44.43
N ASP A 96 -14.84 -2.64 -44.37
CA ASP A 96 -15.13 -1.69 -45.44
C ASP A 96 -14.53 -2.13 -46.80
N PRO A 97 -15.22 -1.89 -47.92
CA PRO A 97 -14.68 -2.11 -49.26
C PRO A 97 -13.47 -1.20 -49.52
N LEU A 98 -12.41 -1.82 -50.04
CA LEU A 98 -11.16 -1.21 -50.48
C LEU A 98 -11.39 0.06 -51.30
N ALA A 99 -10.72 1.15 -50.90
CA ALA A 99 -10.67 2.39 -51.66
C ALA A 99 -10.11 2.17 -53.08
N PRO A 100 -10.63 2.86 -54.11
CA PRO A 100 -10.17 2.69 -55.48
C PRO A 100 -8.71 3.15 -55.67
N PRO A 101 -7.97 2.55 -56.61
CA PRO A 101 -6.57 2.88 -56.86
C PRO A 101 -6.41 4.32 -57.36
N ALA A 102 -5.43 5.03 -56.81
CA ALA A 102 -5.07 6.39 -57.20
C ALA A 102 -4.63 6.46 -58.67
N ALA A 103 -5.07 7.52 -59.36
CA ALA A 103 -4.73 7.80 -60.74
C ALA A 103 -3.20 8.00 -60.93
N PRO A 104 -2.64 7.63 -62.10
CA PRO A 104 -1.22 7.81 -62.38
C PRO A 104 -0.84 9.31 -62.49
N PRO A 105 0.35 9.71 -62.03
CA PRO A 105 0.78 11.10 -62.12
C PRO A 105 1.08 11.51 -63.57
N VAL A 106 0.58 12.68 -63.95
CA VAL A 106 0.87 13.32 -65.25
C VAL A 106 2.31 13.86 -65.21
N LEU A 107 3.15 13.44 -66.15
CA LEU A 107 4.51 13.96 -66.30
C LEU A 107 4.47 15.34 -66.96
N VAL A 108 4.74 16.40 -66.19
CA VAL A 108 4.99 17.74 -66.71
C VAL A 108 6.48 17.89 -67.10
N PRO A 109 6.82 18.44 -68.28
CA PRO A 109 8.20 18.72 -68.64
C PRO A 109 8.77 19.85 -67.76
N VAL A 110 9.76 19.52 -66.94
CA VAL A 110 10.54 20.50 -66.16
C VAL A 110 11.44 21.28 -67.11
N LEU A 111 11.29 22.61 -67.13
CA LEU A 111 12.26 23.50 -67.78
C LEU A 111 13.63 23.39 -67.09
N PRO A 112 14.75 23.51 -67.85
CA PRO A 112 16.08 23.58 -67.25
C PRO A 112 16.18 24.80 -66.31
N PRO A 113 16.79 24.65 -65.12
CA PRO A 113 16.94 25.75 -64.18
C PRO A 113 17.84 26.84 -64.76
N ALA A 114 17.46 28.11 -64.53
CA ALA A 114 18.29 29.26 -64.84
C ALA A 114 19.64 29.17 -64.09
N PRO A 115 20.76 29.67 -64.67
CA PRO A 115 22.04 29.66 -63.99
C PRO A 115 21.97 30.44 -62.67
N ALA A 116 22.49 29.83 -61.62
CA ALA A 116 22.46 30.39 -60.28
C ALA A 116 23.23 31.73 -60.20
N PRO A 117 22.75 32.72 -59.42
CA PRO A 117 23.50 33.93 -59.16
C PRO A 117 24.80 33.61 -58.41
N VAL A 118 25.89 34.29 -58.81
CA VAL A 118 27.22 34.17 -58.20
C VAL A 118 27.14 34.56 -56.71
N PRO A 119 27.72 33.80 -55.76
CA PRO A 119 27.65 34.15 -54.34
C PRO A 119 28.42 35.44 -54.06
N VAL A 120 27.71 36.47 -53.61
CA VAL A 120 28.34 37.64 -52.97
C VAL A 120 28.81 37.20 -51.58
N PRO A 121 30.07 37.45 -51.17
CA PRO A 121 30.50 37.20 -49.80
C PRO A 121 29.62 37.99 -48.82
N GLY A 122 28.74 37.28 -48.13
CA GLY A 122 27.88 37.84 -47.09
C GLY A 122 28.72 38.36 -45.93
N ARG A 123 28.39 39.56 -45.45
CA ARG A 123 28.89 40.08 -44.17
C ARG A 123 28.64 39.02 -43.09
N PRO A 124 29.59 38.71 -42.19
CA PRO A 124 29.36 37.77 -41.11
C PRO A 124 28.13 38.23 -40.31
N THR A 125 27.08 37.42 -40.34
CA THR A 125 25.88 37.63 -39.53
C THR A 125 26.28 37.48 -38.06
N PRO A 126 25.91 38.41 -37.17
CA PRO A 126 26.17 38.24 -35.74
C PRO A 126 25.51 36.94 -35.27
N SER A 127 26.31 36.09 -34.60
CA SER A 127 25.84 34.84 -34.00
C SER A 127 24.66 35.14 -33.06
N PRO A 128 23.54 34.40 -33.14
CA PRO A 128 22.43 34.62 -32.22
C PRO A 128 22.93 34.46 -30.78
N SER A 129 22.60 35.43 -29.94
CA SER A 129 22.90 35.39 -28.51
C SER A 129 22.29 34.11 -27.91
N PRO A 130 23.02 33.34 -27.07
CA PRO A 130 22.47 32.14 -26.47
C PRO A 130 21.21 32.50 -25.68
N SER A 131 20.10 31.82 -26.00
CA SER A 131 18.85 31.96 -25.25
C SER A 131 19.12 31.68 -23.77
N PRO A 132 18.65 32.53 -22.83
CA PRO A 132 18.85 32.28 -21.42
C PRO A 132 18.25 30.92 -21.04
N SER A 133 19.04 30.11 -20.31
CA SER A 133 18.60 28.84 -19.77
C SER A 133 17.37 29.06 -18.88
N PRO A 134 16.30 28.23 -18.98
CA PRO A 134 15.14 28.39 -18.11
C PRO A 134 15.55 28.29 -16.65
N SER A 135 15.05 29.20 -15.83
CA SER A 135 15.27 29.20 -14.38
C SER A 135 14.74 27.89 -13.78
N PRO A 136 15.44 27.25 -12.83
CA PRO A 136 14.96 26.04 -12.16
C PRO A 136 13.56 26.27 -11.57
N ALA A 137 12.67 25.29 -11.72
CA ALA A 137 11.37 25.33 -11.09
C ALA A 137 11.53 25.43 -9.55
N PRO A 138 10.64 26.14 -8.84
CA PRO A 138 10.65 26.17 -7.39
C PRO A 138 10.59 24.74 -6.81
N PRO A 139 11.27 24.48 -5.68
CA PRO A 139 11.13 23.19 -5.00
C PRO A 139 9.66 22.99 -4.58
N PRO A 140 9.16 21.74 -4.60
CA PRO A 140 7.80 21.47 -4.17
C PRO A 140 7.59 21.90 -2.70
N PRO A 141 6.37 22.31 -2.34
CA PRO A 141 6.05 22.69 -0.97
C PRO A 141 6.34 21.55 0.02
N SER A 142 6.79 21.91 1.23
CA SER A 142 7.02 20.93 2.30
C SER A 142 5.69 20.37 2.83
N PRO A 143 5.61 19.09 3.20
CA PRO A 143 4.39 18.51 3.76
C PRO A 143 3.99 19.25 5.04
N ASN A 144 2.69 19.51 5.22
CA ASN A 144 2.15 20.08 6.45
C ASN A 144 1.65 18.94 7.34
N PRO A 145 2.36 18.56 8.42
CA PRO A 145 2.00 17.39 9.20
C PRO A 145 0.71 17.61 9.99
N VAL A 146 -0.24 16.68 9.89
CA VAL A 146 -1.46 16.66 10.71
C VAL A 146 -1.46 15.43 11.60
N THR A 147 -1.61 15.62 12.91
CA THR A 147 -1.56 14.54 13.91
C THR A 147 -2.95 14.24 14.47
N TYR A 148 -3.23 12.96 14.67
CA TYR A 148 -4.46 12.43 15.23
C TYR A 148 -4.10 11.50 16.40
N GLU A 149 -4.55 11.83 17.61
CA GLU A 149 -4.32 11.01 18.81
C GLU A 149 -5.19 9.75 18.77
N ALA A 150 -4.63 8.63 19.24
CA ALA A 150 -5.32 7.34 19.27
C ALA A 150 -6.52 7.36 20.22
N GLU A 151 -6.37 8.01 21.37
CA GLU A 151 -7.38 8.11 22.43
C GLU A 151 -8.46 9.18 22.18
N SER A 152 -8.43 9.84 21.02
CA SER A 152 -9.43 10.83 20.65
C SER A 152 -10.84 10.25 20.72
N SER A 153 -11.78 10.98 21.33
CA SER A 153 -13.19 10.56 21.43
C SER A 153 -13.89 10.43 20.09
N GLY A 154 -13.31 10.99 19.02
CA GLY A 154 -13.80 10.81 17.65
C GLY A 154 -13.49 9.44 17.06
N ASN A 155 -12.64 8.63 17.68
CA ASN A 155 -12.24 7.31 17.18
C ASN A 155 -13.22 6.21 17.60
N THR A 156 -13.24 5.12 16.84
CA THR A 156 -14.04 3.92 17.15
C THR A 156 -13.11 2.82 17.65
N MET A 157 -13.34 2.30 18.84
CA MET A 157 -12.39 1.38 19.50
C MET A 157 -13.11 0.28 20.31
N PRO A 158 -13.89 -0.61 19.66
CA PRO A 158 -14.54 -1.71 20.36
C PRO A 158 -13.49 -2.69 20.88
N GLY A 159 -13.67 -3.14 22.13
CA GLY A 159 -12.76 -4.08 22.81
C GLY A 159 -11.38 -3.51 23.19
N ALA A 160 -11.00 -2.35 22.65
CA ALA A 160 -9.77 -1.64 22.98
C ALA A 160 -9.98 -0.68 24.16
N ARG A 161 -8.88 -0.27 24.81
CA ARG A 161 -8.92 0.59 26.01
C ARG A 161 -7.90 1.70 25.95
N VAL A 162 -8.31 2.88 26.45
CA VAL A 162 -7.38 3.98 26.72
C VAL A 162 -6.64 3.70 28.02
N MET A 163 -5.32 3.81 27.99
CA MET A 163 -4.43 3.61 29.14
C MET A 163 -3.50 4.80 29.29
N SER A 164 -2.98 5.02 30.50
CA SER A 164 -1.91 5.98 30.73
C SER A 164 -0.59 5.52 30.08
N CYS A 165 0.17 6.47 29.56
CA CYS A 165 1.51 6.25 29.00
C CYS A 165 2.32 7.53 29.13
N SER A 166 3.30 7.57 30.03
CA SER A 166 4.02 8.80 30.34
C SER A 166 4.89 9.34 29.19
N GLY A 167 5.37 8.46 28.29
CA GLY A 167 6.15 8.86 27.13
C GLY A 167 5.34 9.02 25.85
N CYS A 168 4.02 8.82 25.91
CA CYS A 168 3.12 9.02 24.77
C CYS A 168 2.66 10.47 24.68
N SER A 169 2.24 10.89 23.48
CA SER A 169 1.55 12.15 23.28
C SER A 169 0.31 12.21 24.17
N GLY A 170 0.04 13.38 24.77
CA GLY A 170 -1.09 13.53 25.69
C GLY A 170 -1.05 12.67 26.96
N GLY A 171 0.02 11.91 27.19
CA GLY A 171 0.17 11.01 28.33
C GLY A 171 -0.68 9.74 28.27
N ARG A 172 -1.22 9.38 27.08
CA ARG A 172 -2.18 8.29 26.92
C ARG A 172 -1.88 7.47 25.66
N LYS A 173 -2.44 6.26 25.60
CA LYS A 173 -2.37 5.35 24.45
C LYS A 173 -3.62 4.49 24.39
N VAL A 174 -3.90 3.88 23.24
CA VAL A 174 -4.94 2.87 23.10
C VAL A 174 -4.30 1.51 22.92
N GLY A 175 -4.64 0.56 23.80
CA GLY A 175 -4.23 -0.84 23.69
C GLY A 175 -5.40 -1.79 23.82
N ASP A 176 -5.13 -3.04 24.17
CA ASP A 176 -6.07 -4.17 24.06
C ASP A 176 -6.59 -4.37 22.62
N ILE A 177 -5.77 -4.05 21.61
CA ILE A 177 -6.11 -4.24 20.20
C ILE A 177 -5.62 -5.61 19.73
N GLY A 178 -6.47 -6.33 19.00
CA GLY A 178 -6.18 -7.64 18.42
C GLY A 178 -6.87 -8.79 19.13
N LYS A 179 -6.27 -9.99 19.03
CA LYS A 179 -6.85 -11.28 19.43
C LYS A 179 -8.25 -11.52 18.86
N GLY A 180 -8.54 -10.96 17.70
CA GLY A 180 -9.87 -11.03 17.07
C GLY A 180 -10.98 -10.28 17.80
N ALA A 181 -10.67 -9.50 18.85
CA ALA A 181 -11.66 -8.81 19.68
C ALA A 181 -11.50 -7.28 19.64
N GLY A 182 -10.32 -6.78 19.98
CA GLY A 182 -10.07 -5.34 20.04
C GLY A 182 -9.68 -4.73 18.70
N SER A 183 -10.16 -3.52 18.42
CA SER A 183 -9.73 -2.74 17.26
C SER A 183 -9.63 -1.26 17.57
N LEU A 184 -8.87 -0.52 16.76
CA LEU A 184 -8.83 0.94 16.77
C LEU A 184 -9.05 1.45 15.36
N ARG A 185 -10.04 2.32 15.17
CA ARG A 185 -10.27 3.04 13.93
C ARG A 185 -10.15 4.55 14.17
N PHE A 186 -9.14 5.14 13.53
CA PHE A 186 -9.05 6.58 13.37
C PHE A 186 -10.12 7.04 12.39
N ASN A 187 -11.04 7.88 12.86
CA ASN A 187 -12.07 8.48 12.03
C ASN A 187 -11.64 9.90 11.64
N GLY A 188 -12.10 10.39 10.49
CA GLY A 188 -11.89 11.80 10.16
C GLY A 188 -10.48 12.14 9.68
N VAL A 189 -9.68 11.17 9.22
CA VAL A 189 -8.31 11.41 8.75
C VAL A 189 -8.35 12.17 7.43
N LYS A 190 -7.98 13.45 7.45
CA LYS A 190 -8.06 14.35 6.30
C LYS A 190 -6.82 14.25 5.41
N ALA A 191 -7.06 14.22 4.09
CA ALA A 191 -6.05 14.40 3.06
C ALA A 191 -6.50 15.51 2.10
N ALA A 192 -5.60 16.45 1.78
CA ALA A 192 -5.92 17.58 0.89
C ALA A 192 -6.22 17.12 -0.54
N ALA A 193 -5.43 16.15 -1.03
CA ALA A 193 -5.63 15.49 -2.30
C ALA A 193 -5.67 13.97 -2.12
N GLY A 194 -6.22 13.25 -3.09
CA GLY A 194 -6.12 11.80 -3.13
C GLY A 194 -4.75 11.36 -3.62
N GLY A 195 -4.32 10.17 -3.21
CA GLY A 195 -3.06 9.59 -3.65
C GLY A 195 -2.27 8.94 -2.52
N SER A 196 -1.02 8.57 -2.84
CA SER A 196 -0.09 7.98 -1.87
C SER A 196 0.46 9.05 -0.94
N VAL A 197 0.26 8.89 0.36
CA VAL A 197 0.81 9.77 1.41
C VAL A 197 1.58 8.94 2.42
N MET A 198 2.52 9.58 3.13
CA MET A 198 3.24 8.92 4.20
C MET A 198 2.53 9.19 5.54
N ILE A 199 2.33 8.13 6.32
CA ILE A 199 1.83 8.21 7.69
C ILE A 199 2.89 7.70 8.63
N VAL A 200 3.17 8.47 9.67
CA VAL A 200 4.02 8.07 10.79
C VAL A 200 3.13 7.62 11.93
N ILE A 201 3.30 6.39 12.38
CA ILE A 201 2.53 5.77 13.45
C ILE A 201 3.39 5.79 14.71
N GLY A 202 2.93 6.50 15.74
CA GLY A 202 3.45 6.39 17.10
C GLY A 202 2.81 5.19 17.80
N TYR A 203 3.65 4.31 18.35
CA TYR A 203 3.19 3.08 18.98
C TYR A 203 4.04 2.71 20.20
N VAL A 204 3.54 1.80 21.02
CA VAL A 204 4.26 1.21 22.15
C VAL A 204 4.14 -0.31 22.06
N ASN A 205 5.27 -1.01 22.15
CA ASN A 205 5.33 -2.46 22.20
C ASN A 205 6.31 -2.89 23.28
N GLY A 206 5.88 -2.85 24.54
CA GLY A 206 6.69 -3.28 25.68
C GLY A 206 6.80 -4.81 25.84
N GLY A 207 6.22 -5.59 24.91
CA GLY A 207 6.29 -7.05 24.90
C GLY A 207 7.71 -7.59 24.65
N SER A 208 7.90 -8.90 24.65
CA SER A 208 9.22 -9.53 24.48
C SER A 208 9.70 -9.65 23.03
N GLY A 209 8.87 -9.30 22.04
CA GLY A 209 9.20 -9.46 20.63
C GLY A 209 8.38 -8.55 19.71
N VAL A 210 8.57 -8.74 18.40
CA VAL A 210 7.83 -8.01 17.36
C VAL A 210 6.34 -8.34 17.48
N ARG A 211 5.50 -7.31 17.40
CA ARG A 211 4.04 -7.46 17.25
C ARG A 211 3.62 -7.01 15.87
N THR A 212 2.49 -7.51 15.39
CA THR A 212 1.91 -7.12 14.11
C THR A 212 0.56 -6.45 14.29
N ALA A 213 0.16 -5.62 13.33
CA ALA A 213 -1.22 -5.16 13.19
C ALA A 213 -1.59 -5.09 11.70
N GLN A 214 -2.84 -5.39 11.40
CA GLN A 214 -3.42 -5.20 10.08
C GLN A 214 -3.98 -3.79 9.99
N LEU A 215 -3.51 -3.02 9.01
CA LEU A 215 -4.01 -1.70 8.66
C LEU A 215 -4.96 -1.79 7.47
N SER A 216 -6.23 -1.43 7.67
CA SER A 216 -7.21 -1.24 6.59
C SER A 216 -7.50 0.25 6.40
N VAL A 217 -7.45 0.71 5.15
CA VAL A 217 -7.78 2.09 4.77
C VAL A 217 -9.15 2.09 4.11
N ASN A 218 -10.07 2.91 4.63
CA ASN A 218 -11.44 3.06 4.13
C ASN A 218 -12.20 1.73 3.97
N GLY A 219 -11.91 0.73 4.81
CA GLY A 219 -12.53 -0.61 4.74
C GLY A 219 -11.98 -1.51 3.63
N GLY A 220 -10.92 -1.09 2.93
CA GLY A 220 -10.24 -1.89 1.90
C GLY A 220 -9.43 -3.04 2.48
N ALA A 221 -8.78 -3.79 1.58
CA ALA A 221 -7.90 -4.91 1.94
C ALA A 221 -6.82 -4.47 2.94
N ALA A 222 -6.65 -5.27 4.00
CA ALA A 222 -5.74 -4.92 5.07
C ALA A 222 -4.29 -5.29 4.71
N THR A 223 -3.35 -4.42 5.08
CA THR A 223 -1.91 -4.67 4.99
C THR A 223 -1.35 -4.99 6.37
N THR A 224 -0.59 -6.07 6.50
CA THR A 224 0.07 -6.41 7.77
C THR A 224 1.32 -5.56 7.95
N LEU A 225 1.40 -4.86 9.08
CA LEU A 225 2.53 -4.07 9.52
C LEU A 225 3.22 -4.74 10.71
N SER A 226 4.54 -4.60 10.78
CA SER A 226 5.37 -5.15 11.85
C SER A 226 5.94 -4.04 12.72
N PHE A 227 5.80 -4.21 14.03
CA PHE A 227 6.18 -3.23 15.05
C PHE A 227 7.21 -3.85 15.98
N SER A 228 8.45 -3.37 15.88
CA SER A 228 9.55 -3.78 16.75
C SER A 228 9.23 -3.52 18.22
N ARG A 229 9.93 -4.20 19.11
CA ARG A 229 9.82 -3.96 20.56
C ARG A 229 10.30 -2.53 20.89
N THR A 230 9.56 -1.82 21.74
CA THR A 230 9.98 -0.57 22.40
C THR A 230 10.66 -0.88 23.73
N ALA A 231 11.33 0.09 24.35
CA ALA A 231 12.05 -0.13 25.61
C ALA A 231 11.15 -0.76 26.70
N ASP A 232 9.92 -0.23 26.84
CA ASP A 232 8.89 -0.65 27.78
C ASP A 232 7.49 -0.24 27.29
N TRP A 233 6.48 -0.36 28.16
CA TRP A 233 5.09 0.03 27.92
C TRP A 233 4.79 1.53 28.07
N SER A 234 5.82 2.36 28.24
CA SER A 234 5.72 3.82 28.38
C SER A 234 6.58 4.57 27.36
N THR A 235 7.33 3.88 26.51
CA THR A 235 8.25 4.46 25.53
C THR A 235 7.72 4.31 24.11
N THR A 236 7.53 5.42 23.41
CA THR A 236 7.04 5.44 22.03
C THR A 236 8.10 5.05 21.01
N GLY A 237 7.75 4.15 20.10
CA GLY A 237 8.43 3.87 18.84
C GLY A 237 7.67 4.45 17.64
N TRP A 238 8.33 4.48 16.48
CA TRP A 238 7.78 5.09 15.26
C TRP A 238 7.87 4.14 14.07
N LEU A 239 6.79 4.04 13.29
CA LEU A 239 6.76 3.31 12.02
C LEU A 239 6.20 4.23 10.93
N ALA A 240 6.95 4.44 9.85
CA ALA A 240 6.47 5.16 8.68
C ALA A 240 5.94 4.18 7.63
N VAL A 241 4.74 4.45 7.10
CA VAL A 241 4.09 3.63 6.08
C VAL A 241 3.50 4.51 4.99
N ARG A 242 3.61 4.10 3.73
CA ARG A 242 2.86 4.72 2.63
C ARG A 242 1.48 4.10 2.54
N VAL A 243 0.46 4.94 2.47
CA VAL A 243 -0.93 4.53 2.27
C VAL A 243 -1.57 5.35 1.17
N THR A 244 -2.58 4.80 0.50
CA THR A 244 -3.36 5.54 -0.49
C THR A 244 -4.63 6.08 0.17
N LEU A 245 -4.75 7.40 0.25
CA LEU A 245 -5.96 8.07 0.76
C LEU A 245 -6.77 8.66 -0.39
N LYS A 246 -8.09 8.79 -0.20
CA LYS A 246 -8.92 9.64 -1.07
C LYS A 246 -8.83 11.09 -0.60
N ALA A 247 -9.11 12.04 -1.50
CA ALA A 247 -9.26 13.43 -1.11
C ALA A 247 -10.38 13.57 -0.06
N GLY A 248 -10.18 14.45 0.91
CA GLY A 248 -11.11 14.67 2.01
C GLY A 248 -10.93 13.65 3.15
N THR A 249 -12.05 13.13 3.65
CA THR A 249 -12.08 12.33 4.90
C THR A 249 -11.87 10.85 4.65
N ASN A 250 -10.94 10.25 5.38
CA ASN A 250 -10.58 8.84 5.36
C ASN A 250 -10.76 8.20 6.75
N SER A 251 -10.74 6.87 6.79
CA SER A 251 -10.62 6.13 8.03
C SER A 251 -9.51 5.08 7.96
N LEU A 252 -8.76 4.93 9.04
CA LEU A 252 -7.68 3.95 9.16
C LEU A 252 -7.98 3.05 10.35
N ALA A 253 -8.12 1.75 10.09
CA ALA A 253 -8.43 0.76 11.10
C ALA A 253 -7.25 -0.18 11.34
N PHE A 254 -6.92 -0.37 12.62
CA PHE A 254 -5.92 -1.31 13.12
C PHE A 254 -6.62 -2.47 13.82
N THR A 255 -6.32 -3.69 13.37
CA THR A 255 -6.82 -4.94 13.95
C THR A 255 -5.68 -5.96 14.04
N ASN A 256 -5.89 -7.06 14.74
CA ASN A 256 -5.04 -8.24 14.58
C ASN A 256 -5.86 -9.51 14.92
N PRO A 257 -6.18 -10.37 13.95
CA PRO A 257 -6.99 -11.56 14.20
C PRO A 257 -6.23 -12.62 15.01
N ASN A 258 -4.91 -12.68 14.90
CA ASN A 258 -4.11 -13.82 15.36
C ASN A 258 -3.32 -13.54 16.64
N GLY A 259 -3.21 -12.29 17.08
CA GLY A 259 -2.42 -11.91 18.24
C GLY A 259 -2.70 -10.50 18.73
N TRP A 260 -1.98 -10.07 19.75
CA TRP A 260 -2.03 -8.68 20.21
C TRP A 260 -1.26 -7.78 19.25
N ALA A 261 -1.87 -6.65 18.90
CA ALA A 261 -1.20 -5.52 18.26
C ALA A 261 -0.29 -4.77 19.27
N PRO A 262 0.61 -3.87 18.82
CA PRO A 262 1.13 -2.85 19.72
C PRO A 262 -0.02 -1.96 20.23
N ASP A 263 0.27 -1.19 21.26
CA ASP A 263 -0.60 -0.09 21.65
C ASP A 263 -0.28 1.13 20.77
N PHE A 264 -1.27 1.94 20.44
CA PHE A 264 -1.10 3.10 19.57
C PHE A 264 -1.18 4.39 20.37
N ASP A 265 -0.22 5.28 20.11
CA ASP A 265 -0.16 6.64 20.67
C ASP A 265 -0.89 7.58 19.71
N ARG A 266 -0.43 7.67 18.46
CA ARG A 266 -0.96 8.60 17.46
C ARG A 266 -0.62 8.23 16.04
N ILE A 267 -1.24 8.91 15.08
CA ILE A 267 -0.80 8.92 13.68
C ILE A 267 -0.54 10.36 13.22
N THR A 268 0.48 10.53 12.38
CA THR A 268 0.78 11.81 11.72
C THR A 268 0.78 11.62 10.21
N VAL A 269 -0.10 12.35 9.52
CA VAL A 269 -0.19 12.36 8.06
C VAL A 269 0.75 13.41 7.51
N LEU A 270 1.63 13.02 6.59
CA LEU A 270 2.53 13.89 5.85
C LEU A 270 1.96 14.05 4.44
N SER A 271 1.22 15.14 4.22
CA SER A 271 0.58 15.50 2.95
C SER A 271 1.02 16.85 2.42
#